data_AF-B9M8M0-F1
#
_entry.id   AF-B9M8M0-F1
#
_cell.length_a   1.000
_cell.length_b   1.000
_cell.length_c   1.000
_cell.angle_alpha   90.00
_cell.angle_beta   90.00
_cell.angle_gamma   90.00
#
_symmetry.space_group_name_H-M   'P 1'
#
loop_
_entity.id
_entity.type
_entity.pdbx_description
1 polymer ?
#
loop_
_entity_poly.entity_id
_entity_poly.type
_entity_poly.pdbx_seq_one_letter_code
_entity_poly.pdbx_strand_id
1 'polypeptide(L)'
;MKRIRVFLSVCFCLISGSIVVEAAAQEKQPVAIIIAALNARVEAQCSIARMRQSLASTAYEKAQVNAAVKMNCECLPPEIERAGNDLSGGNPDATITEKVYETRLKAAINLCVAKGVREDIQTRCENEDITALGITDKKAYCGCVVRQVKGLSDEAIASASTVTKMHFEEKVRARMEGKPDPVSPLTAIDEVTNFCKQEEK
;
A
#
# COMPACT_ATOMS: atom_id res chain seq x y z
N MET A 1 22.36 -7.14 -25.16
CA MET A 1 21.97 -6.51 -23.87
C MET A 1 20.46 -6.61 -23.73
N LYS A 2 19.95 -7.65 -23.05
CA LYS A 2 18.51 -7.88 -22.85
C LYS A 2 18.12 -7.23 -21.51
N ARG A 3 17.46 -6.07 -21.56
CA ARG A 3 16.86 -5.45 -20.37
C ARG A 3 15.60 -6.23 -20.01
N ILE A 4 15.68 -7.05 -18.96
CA ILE A 4 14.52 -7.73 -18.40
C ILE A 4 13.65 -6.65 -17.73
N ARG A 5 12.55 -6.30 -18.39
CA ARG A 5 11.50 -5.42 -17.86
C ARG A 5 10.48 -6.27 -17.11
N VAL A 6 10.71 -6.52 -15.83
CA VAL A 6 9.65 -7.01 -14.93
C VAL A 6 8.88 -5.80 -14.42
N PHE A 7 7.99 -5.25 -15.25
CA PHE A 7 6.97 -4.31 -14.79
C PHE A 7 5.82 -5.13 -14.19
N LEU A 8 5.95 -5.54 -12.94
CA LEU A 8 4.80 -6.00 -12.16
C LEU A 8 3.96 -4.76 -11.81
N SER A 9 3.09 -4.42 -12.76
CA SER A 9 1.96 -3.54 -12.59
C SER A 9 1.08 -4.12 -11.49
N VAL A 10 1.32 -3.67 -10.26
CA VAL A 10 0.34 -3.80 -9.19
C VAL A 10 -0.78 -2.83 -9.53
N CYS A 11 -1.64 -3.26 -10.47
CA CYS A 11 -2.83 -2.53 -10.87
C CYS A 11 -3.79 -2.56 -9.68
N PHE A 12 -3.61 -1.60 -8.77
CA PHE A 12 -4.58 -1.23 -7.76
C PHE A 12 -5.57 -0.27 -8.45
N CYS A 13 -6.58 -0.81 -9.14
CA CYS A 13 -7.68 -0.03 -9.73
C CYS A 13 -8.57 0.58 -8.62
N LEU A 14 -8.03 1.50 -7.85
CA LEU A 14 -8.73 2.33 -6.86
C LEU A 14 -8.01 3.67 -6.95
N ILE A 15 -8.40 4.67 -7.70
CA ILE A 15 -9.20 5.80 -7.20
C ILE A 15 -9.39 6.68 -8.44
N SER A 16 -10.35 6.36 -9.29
CA SER A 16 -10.87 7.33 -10.26
C SER A 16 -12.39 7.44 -10.20
N GLY A 17 -13.02 6.70 -9.29
CA GLY A 17 -14.30 7.13 -8.73
C GLY A 17 -14.03 8.22 -7.71
N SER A 18 -13.89 9.46 -8.18
CA SER A 18 -14.12 10.62 -7.32
C SER A 18 -15.47 10.40 -6.66
N ILE A 19 -15.47 10.13 -5.34
CA ILE A 19 -16.62 10.52 -4.56
C ILE A 19 -16.55 12.04 -4.66
N VAL A 20 -17.32 12.63 -5.57
CA VAL A 20 -17.59 14.06 -5.52
C VAL A 20 -18.39 14.22 -4.25
N VAL A 21 -17.69 14.38 -3.13
CA VAL A 21 -18.24 15.05 -1.97
C VAL A 21 -18.23 16.50 -2.41
N GLU A 22 -19.33 16.93 -3.02
CA GLU A 22 -19.63 18.35 -3.14
C GLU A 22 -19.36 18.98 -1.77
N ALA A 23 -18.61 20.08 -1.76
CA ALA A 23 -18.24 20.80 -0.56
C ALA A 23 -19.50 21.40 0.09
N ALA A 24 -20.27 20.55 0.77
CA ALA A 24 -21.42 20.88 1.57
C ALA A 24 -21.05 20.58 3.03
N ALA A 25 -20.78 21.65 3.77
CA ALA A 25 -20.81 21.75 5.24
C ALA A 25 -20.56 20.45 6.04
N GLN A 26 -19.31 20.17 6.45
CA GLN A 26 -18.93 19.17 7.48
C GLN A 26 -19.96 18.04 7.69
N GLU A 27 -20.26 17.31 6.61
CA GLU A 27 -21.41 16.41 6.60
C GLU A 27 -21.11 15.22 7.51
N LYS A 28 -21.93 15.07 8.56
CA LYS A 28 -21.89 13.90 9.41
C LYS A 28 -22.45 12.73 8.62
N GLN A 29 -21.62 11.75 8.32
CA GLN A 29 -22.03 10.55 7.59
C GLN A 29 -22.28 9.38 8.54
N PRO A 30 -23.32 8.55 8.30
CA PRO A 30 -23.55 7.34 9.10
C PRO A 30 -22.35 6.39 9.05
N VAL A 31 -21.89 5.96 10.23
CA VAL A 31 -20.76 5.01 10.36
C VAL A 31 -21.03 3.74 9.55
N ALA A 32 -22.26 3.22 9.61
CA ALA A 32 -22.65 2.02 8.87
C ALA A 32 -22.44 2.13 7.35
N ILE A 33 -22.74 3.29 6.75
CA ILE A 33 -22.56 3.51 5.30
C ILE A 33 -21.08 3.52 4.93
N ILE A 34 -20.26 4.22 5.72
CA ILE A 34 -18.81 4.28 5.51
C ILE A 34 -18.18 2.89 5.62
N ILE A 35 -18.51 2.15 6.67
CA ILE A 35 -17.97 0.80 6.90
C ILE A 35 -18.42 -0.17 5.80
N ALA A 36 -19.69 -0.12 5.37
CA ALA A 36 -20.16 -0.93 4.26
C ALA A 36 -19.41 -0.63 2.95
N ALA A 37 -19.19 0.65 2.63
CA ALA A 37 -18.45 1.05 1.44
C ALA A 37 -16.98 0.61 1.48
N LEU A 38 -16.34 0.70 2.64
CA LEU A 38 -14.97 0.22 2.85
C LEU A 38 -14.88 -1.30 2.73
N ASN A 39 -15.78 -2.04 3.38
CA ASN A 39 -15.81 -3.50 3.33
C ASN A 39 -16.03 -4.01 1.90
N ALA A 40 -16.95 -3.42 1.14
CA ALA A 40 -17.16 -3.79 -0.26
C ALA A 40 -15.89 -3.60 -1.11
N ARG A 41 -15.13 -2.52 -0.88
CA ARG A 41 -13.85 -2.29 -1.57
C ARG A 41 -12.81 -3.33 -1.17
N VAL A 42 -12.69 -3.61 0.12
CA VAL A 42 -11.74 -4.59 0.65
C VAL A 42 -12.05 -6.00 0.17
N GLU A 43 -13.33 -6.38 0.11
CA GLU A 43 -13.77 -7.66 -0.45
C GLU A 43 -13.37 -7.81 -1.92
N ALA A 44 -13.60 -6.77 -2.74
CA ALA A 44 -13.17 -6.76 -4.13
C ALA A 44 -11.63 -6.89 -4.26
N GLN A 45 -10.86 -6.17 -3.44
CA GLN A 45 -9.40 -6.29 -3.43
C GLN A 45 -8.92 -7.67 -2.96
N CYS A 46 -9.57 -8.25 -1.96
CA CYS A 46 -9.27 -9.60 -1.50
C CYS A 46 -9.51 -10.63 -2.60
N SER A 47 -10.63 -10.52 -3.33
CA SER A 47 -10.92 -11.40 -4.48
C SER A 47 -9.85 -11.28 -5.57
N ILE A 48 -9.46 -10.06 -5.93
CA ILE A 48 -8.37 -9.81 -6.88
C ILE A 48 -7.04 -10.41 -6.38
N ALA A 49 -6.71 -10.23 -5.10
CA ALA A 49 -5.49 -10.76 -4.51
C ALA A 49 -5.47 -12.31 -4.56
N ARG A 50 -6.59 -12.97 -4.21
CA ARG A 50 -6.73 -14.43 -4.29
C ARG A 50 -6.65 -14.95 -5.72
N MET A 51 -7.26 -14.24 -6.68
CA MET A 51 -7.14 -14.58 -8.10
C MET A 51 -5.67 -14.46 -8.56
N ARG A 52 -4.97 -13.39 -8.18
CA ARG A 52 -3.54 -13.26 -8.49
C ARG A 52 -2.71 -14.35 -7.82
N GLN A 53 -3.12 -14.81 -6.65
CA GLN A 53 -2.40 -15.84 -5.89
C GLN A 53 -2.45 -17.17 -6.63
N SER A 54 -3.60 -17.53 -7.21
CA SER A 54 -3.75 -18.75 -8.00
C SER A 54 -3.00 -18.70 -9.34
N LEU A 55 -2.72 -17.49 -9.84
CA LEU A 55 -1.97 -17.26 -11.08
C LEU A 55 -0.46 -17.08 -10.86
N ALA A 56 -0.01 -16.88 -9.61
CA ALA A 56 1.40 -16.63 -9.30
C ALA A 56 2.26 -17.89 -9.54
N SER A 57 3.28 -17.75 -10.38
CA SER A 57 4.07 -18.88 -10.89
C SER A 57 5.44 -19.00 -10.24
N THR A 58 6.04 -17.87 -9.87
CA THR A 58 7.38 -17.82 -9.24
C THR A 58 7.29 -17.67 -7.71
N ALA A 59 8.34 -18.06 -6.99
CA ALA A 59 8.42 -17.86 -5.53
C ALA A 59 8.28 -16.37 -5.15
N TYR A 60 8.86 -15.49 -5.97
CA TYR A 60 8.79 -14.04 -5.81
C TYR A 60 7.37 -13.50 -6.04
N GLU A 61 6.69 -13.91 -7.13
CA GLU A 61 5.29 -13.53 -7.36
C GLU A 61 4.38 -14.03 -6.24
N LYS A 62 4.57 -15.28 -5.79
CA LYS A 62 3.80 -15.85 -4.68
C LYS A 62 3.99 -15.05 -3.41
N ALA A 63 5.22 -14.67 -3.09
CA ALA A 63 5.52 -13.84 -1.93
C ALA A 63 4.80 -12.48 -1.98
N GLN A 64 4.89 -11.75 -3.10
CA GLN A 64 4.23 -10.46 -3.24
C GLN A 64 2.71 -10.56 -3.15
N VAL A 65 2.14 -11.56 -3.82
CA VAL A 65 0.69 -11.73 -3.79
C VAL A 65 0.21 -12.22 -2.42
N ASN A 66 1.00 -13.03 -1.71
CA ASN A 66 0.69 -13.41 -0.34
C ASN A 66 0.64 -12.20 0.60
N ALA A 67 1.55 -11.22 0.46
CA ALA A 67 1.48 -9.97 1.22
C ALA A 67 0.18 -9.20 0.92
N ALA A 68 -0.23 -9.15 -0.35
CA ALA A 68 -1.51 -8.54 -0.74
C ALA A 68 -2.73 -9.30 -0.20
N VAL A 69 -2.70 -10.64 -0.16
CA VAL A 69 -3.77 -11.46 0.43
C VAL A 69 -3.85 -11.20 1.93
N LYS A 70 -2.75 -11.27 2.68
CA LYS A 70 -2.74 -10.98 4.12
C LYS A 70 -3.27 -9.58 4.42
N MET A 71 -2.85 -8.57 3.66
CA MET A 71 -3.34 -7.21 3.85
C MET A 71 -4.84 -7.10 3.58
N ASN A 72 -5.32 -7.53 2.40
CA ASN A 72 -6.70 -7.28 1.96
C ASN A 72 -7.72 -8.28 2.51
N CYS A 73 -7.32 -9.52 2.79
CA CYS A 73 -8.22 -10.58 3.22
C CYS A 73 -8.17 -10.85 4.72
N GLU A 74 -7.02 -10.63 5.37
CA GLU A 74 -6.81 -11.06 6.75
C GLU A 74 -6.69 -9.87 7.72
N CYS A 75 -6.07 -8.77 7.29
CA CYS A 75 -5.87 -7.59 8.14
C CYS A 75 -6.99 -6.56 8.01
N LEU A 76 -7.26 -6.07 6.79
CA LEU A 76 -8.18 -4.95 6.60
C LEU A 76 -9.62 -5.23 7.08
N PRO A 77 -10.24 -6.39 6.79
CA PRO A 77 -11.63 -6.64 7.23
C PRO A 77 -11.84 -6.52 8.75
N PRO A 78 -11.08 -7.23 9.62
CA PRO A 78 -11.29 -7.13 11.06
C PRO A 78 -10.88 -5.77 11.65
N GLU A 79 -9.91 -5.08 11.05
CA GLU A 79 -9.50 -3.74 11.52
C GLU A 79 -10.54 -2.67 11.16
N ILE A 80 -11.18 -2.76 9.99
CA ILE A 80 -12.29 -1.87 9.60
C ILE A 80 -13.52 -2.14 10.47
N GLU A 81 -13.85 -3.40 10.73
CA GLU A 81 -14.95 -3.77 11.62
C GLU A 81 -14.71 -3.25 13.04
N ARG A 82 -13.50 -3.46 13.59
CA ARG A 82 -13.13 -2.92 14.91
C ARG A 82 -13.26 -1.41 14.96
N ALA A 83 -12.71 -0.70 13.98
CA ALA A 83 -12.82 0.75 13.92
C ALA A 83 -14.28 1.21 13.81
N GLY A 84 -15.12 0.51 13.05
CA GLY A 84 -16.56 0.77 12.96
C GLY A 84 -17.29 0.58 14.29
N ASN A 85 -16.99 -0.49 15.02
CA ASN A 85 -17.56 -0.76 16.34
C ASN A 85 -17.14 0.30 17.36
N ASP A 86 -15.85 0.67 17.37
CA ASP A 86 -15.31 1.71 18.25
C ASP A 86 -15.95 3.08 17.97
N LEU A 87 -16.17 3.40 16.70
CA LEU A 87 -16.77 4.67 16.27
C LEU A 87 -18.28 4.73 16.53
N SER A 88 -18.98 3.61 16.40
CA SER A 88 -20.42 3.54 16.64
C SER A 88 -20.78 3.46 18.11
N GLY A 89 -19.91 2.89 18.97
CA GLY A 89 -20.20 2.66 20.38
C GLY A 89 -21.43 1.77 20.59
N GLY A 90 -21.76 0.91 19.61
CA GLY A 90 -22.97 0.09 19.59
C GLY A 90 -24.24 0.83 19.14
N ASN A 91 -24.16 2.11 18.77
CA ASN A 91 -25.27 2.86 18.22
C ASN A 91 -25.33 2.70 16.67
N PRO A 92 -26.36 2.05 16.11
CA PRO A 92 -26.49 1.88 14.66
C PRO A 92 -26.68 3.20 13.89
N ASP A 93 -27.18 4.24 14.56
CA ASP A 93 -27.41 5.56 13.98
C ASP A 93 -26.23 6.53 14.22
N ALA A 94 -25.08 6.01 14.69
CA ALA A 94 -23.90 6.82 14.91
C ALA A 94 -23.45 7.47 13.59
N THR A 95 -23.17 8.77 13.67
CA THR A 95 -22.64 9.55 12.55
C THR A 95 -21.29 10.15 12.92
N ILE A 96 -20.38 10.21 11.94
CA ILE A 96 -19.04 10.75 12.12
C ILE A 96 -18.76 11.84 11.09
N THR A 97 -17.95 12.82 11.48
CA THR A 97 -17.40 13.80 10.54
C THR A 97 -16.23 13.19 9.77
N GLU A 98 -15.94 13.74 8.59
CA GLU A 98 -14.74 13.39 7.79
C GLU A 98 -13.45 13.37 8.61
N LYS A 99 -13.22 14.35 9.49
CA LYS A 99 -12.03 14.39 10.35
C LYS A 99 -11.88 13.15 11.26
N VAL A 100 -12.99 12.64 11.77
CA VAL A 100 -13.02 11.44 12.63
C VAL A 100 -12.77 10.19 11.80
N TYR A 101 -13.33 10.12 10.60
CA TYR A 101 -13.01 9.10 9.60
C TYR A 101 -11.50 9.08 9.29
N GLU A 102 -10.92 10.23 8.95
CA GLU A 102 -9.51 10.38 8.60
C GLU A 102 -8.56 10.04 9.75
N THR A 103 -8.98 10.21 11.00
CA THR A 103 -8.11 9.92 12.14
C THR A 103 -8.18 8.46 12.57
N ARG A 104 -9.37 7.84 12.53
CA ARG A 104 -9.58 6.49 13.09
C ARG A 104 -9.56 5.39 12.03
N LEU A 105 -10.31 5.54 10.94
CA LEU A 105 -10.38 4.53 9.89
C LEU A 105 -9.11 4.51 9.05
N LYS A 106 -8.52 5.69 8.78
CA LYS A 106 -7.22 5.76 8.10
C LYS A 106 -6.12 5.08 8.93
N ALA A 107 -6.14 5.21 10.25
CA ALA A 107 -5.13 4.56 11.10
C ALA A 107 -5.20 3.03 11.01
N ALA A 108 -6.41 2.46 11.01
CA ALA A 108 -6.64 1.02 10.79
C ALA A 108 -6.11 0.56 9.42
N ILE A 109 -6.37 1.35 8.37
CA ILE A 109 -5.86 1.08 7.02
C ILE A 109 -4.32 1.16 6.99
N ASN A 110 -3.74 2.22 7.56
CA ASN A 110 -2.30 2.45 7.61
C ASN A 110 -1.58 1.30 8.31
N LEU A 111 -2.13 0.79 9.42
CA LEU A 111 -1.58 -0.37 10.12
C LEU A 111 -1.46 -1.58 9.19
N CYS A 112 -2.52 -1.91 8.45
CA CYS A 112 -2.52 -3.07 7.56
C CYS A 112 -1.60 -2.88 6.35
N VAL A 113 -1.58 -1.69 5.76
CA VAL A 113 -0.63 -1.36 4.67
C VAL A 113 0.81 -1.48 5.18
N ALA A 114 1.11 -0.94 6.35
CA ALA A 114 2.43 -0.97 6.92
C ALA A 114 2.90 -2.40 7.26
N LYS A 115 2.01 -3.25 7.79
CA LYS A 115 2.29 -4.69 7.96
C LYS A 115 2.63 -5.36 6.63
N GLY A 116 1.80 -5.16 5.60
CA GLY A 116 2.01 -5.74 4.27
C GLY A 116 3.34 -5.30 3.65
N VAL A 117 3.68 -4.01 3.72
CA VAL A 117 4.94 -3.47 3.17
C VAL A 117 6.15 -3.99 3.93
N ARG A 118 6.10 -4.08 5.26
CA ARG A 118 7.21 -4.63 6.05
C ARG A 118 7.49 -6.08 5.67
N GLU A 119 6.45 -6.89 5.51
CA GLU A 119 6.58 -8.28 5.06
C GLU A 119 7.09 -8.38 3.61
N ASP A 120 6.58 -7.54 2.71
CA ASP A 120 7.03 -7.50 1.30
C ASP A 120 8.50 -7.12 1.19
N ILE A 121 8.94 -6.09 1.92
CA ILE A 121 10.34 -5.64 1.91
C ILE A 121 11.28 -6.71 2.45
N GLN A 122 10.90 -7.38 3.55
CA GLN A 122 11.68 -8.51 4.06
C GLN A 122 11.81 -9.62 3.01
N THR A 123 10.70 -9.96 2.35
CA THR A 123 10.70 -11.06 1.37
C THR A 123 11.44 -10.70 0.08
N ARG A 124 11.29 -9.46 -0.42
CA ARG A 124 12.03 -8.94 -1.57
C ARG A 124 13.52 -8.92 -1.32
N CYS A 125 13.93 -8.49 -0.13
CA CYS A 125 15.34 -8.48 0.26
C CYS A 125 15.97 -9.88 0.14
N GLU A 126 15.23 -10.94 0.44
CA GLU A 126 15.73 -12.31 0.28
C GLU A 126 15.79 -12.74 -1.20
N ASN A 127 14.78 -12.39 -1.99
CA ASN A 127 14.53 -13.01 -3.29
C ASN A 127 14.93 -12.18 -4.52
N GLU A 128 15.09 -10.87 -4.39
CA GLU A 128 15.33 -9.97 -5.53
C GLU A 128 16.82 -9.89 -5.88
N ASP A 129 17.12 -9.82 -7.17
CA ASP A 129 18.46 -9.53 -7.67
C ASP A 129 18.69 -8.01 -7.61
N ILE A 130 19.52 -7.59 -6.65
CA ILE A 130 19.85 -6.18 -6.42
C ILE A 130 21.20 -5.78 -7.04
N THR A 131 21.83 -6.63 -7.85
CA THR A 131 23.13 -6.34 -8.48
C THR A 131 23.08 -5.10 -9.37
N ALA A 132 21.95 -4.88 -10.05
CA ALA A 132 21.71 -3.68 -10.86
C ALA A 132 21.73 -2.37 -10.06
N LEU A 133 21.60 -2.44 -8.73
CA LEU A 133 21.70 -1.29 -7.83
C LEU A 133 23.15 -0.96 -7.46
N GLY A 134 24.13 -1.77 -7.86
CA GLY A 134 25.54 -1.61 -7.49
C GLY A 134 25.82 -1.94 -6.02
N ILE A 135 25.01 -2.79 -5.40
CA ILE A 135 25.21 -3.29 -4.04
C ILE A 135 26.16 -4.50 -4.08
N THR A 136 27.20 -4.46 -3.25
CA THR A 136 28.24 -5.48 -3.16
C THR A 136 27.97 -6.50 -2.06
N ASP A 137 27.44 -6.07 -0.90
CA ASP A 137 26.96 -6.95 0.17
C ASP A 137 25.43 -6.87 0.29
N LYS A 138 24.76 -7.81 -0.38
CA LYS A 138 23.29 -7.92 -0.33
C LYS A 138 22.78 -8.12 1.10
N LYS A 139 23.49 -8.89 1.93
CA LYS A 139 23.01 -9.23 3.27
C LYS A 139 23.04 -8.00 4.17
N ALA A 140 24.11 -7.23 4.12
CA ALA A 140 24.25 -6.01 4.92
C ALA A 140 23.26 -4.92 4.47
N TYR A 141 23.14 -4.67 3.16
CA TYR A 141 22.13 -3.77 2.59
C TYR A 141 20.70 -4.14 3.02
N CYS A 142 20.32 -5.40 2.82
CA CYS A 142 18.98 -5.88 3.16
C CYS A 142 18.72 -5.82 4.68
N GLY A 143 19.73 -6.14 5.49
CA GLY A 143 19.65 -6.01 6.95
C GLY A 143 19.43 -4.55 7.38
N CYS A 144 20.09 -3.60 6.72
CA CYS A 144 19.85 -2.17 6.93
C CYS A 144 18.41 -1.78 6.55
N VAL A 145 17.97 -2.11 5.34
CA VAL A 145 16.65 -1.72 4.84
C VAL A 145 15.53 -2.26 5.72
N VAL A 146 15.54 -3.56 6.05
CA VAL A 146 14.51 -4.17 6.90
C VAL A 146 14.47 -3.50 8.28
N ARG A 147 15.63 -3.23 8.88
CA ARG A 147 15.72 -2.55 10.18
C ARG A 147 15.17 -1.12 10.13
N GLN A 148 15.56 -0.35 9.12
CA GLN A 148 15.16 1.06 8.98
C GLN A 148 13.67 1.19 8.66
N VAL A 149 13.14 0.35 7.76
CA VAL A 149 11.69 0.32 7.46
C VAL A 149 10.88 -0.08 8.69
N LYS A 150 11.37 -1.00 9.53
CA LYS A 150 10.72 -1.34 10.79
C LYS A 150 10.62 -0.13 11.74
N GLY A 151 11.55 0.82 11.65
CA GLY A 151 11.55 2.06 12.42
C GLY A 151 10.60 3.14 11.89
N LEU A 152 10.09 3.02 10.66
CA LEU A 152 9.13 3.96 10.11
C LEU A 152 7.74 3.80 10.74
N SER A 153 7.04 4.92 10.92
CA SER A 153 5.64 4.91 11.36
C SER A 153 4.74 4.29 10.30
N ASP A 154 3.61 3.73 10.74
CA ASP A 154 2.63 3.14 9.82
C ASP A 154 2.10 4.18 8.83
N GLU A 155 1.94 5.44 9.27
CA GLU A 155 1.54 6.54 8.40
C GLU A 155 2.60 6.87 7.35
N ALA A 156 3.89 6.89 7.70
CA ALA A 156 4.96 7.15 6.74
C ALA A 156 5.00 6.06 5.65
N ILE A 157 4.83 4.79 6.05
CA ILE A 157 4.78 3.65 5.11
C ILE A 157 3.54 3.72 4.23
N ALA A 158 2.37 4.00 4.80
CA ALA A 158 1.13 4.10 4.05
C ALA A 158 1.16 5.29 3.08
N SER A 159 1.67 6.44 3.51
CA SER A 159 1.87 7.62 2.67
C SER A 159 2.82 7.32 1.50
N ALA A 160 3.97 6.68 1.78
CA ALA A 160 4.88 6.23 0.74
C ALA A 160 4.18 5.31 -0.27
N SER A 161 3.39 4.35 0.20
CA SER A 161 2.63 3.42 -0.65
C SER A 161 1.61 4.14 -1.53
N THR A 162 0.88 5.12 -0.99
CA THR A 162 -0.05 5.97 -1.75
C THR A 162 0.67 6.76 -2.82
N VAL A 163 1.80 7.39 -2.48
CA VAL A 163 2.62 8.18 -3.41
C VAL A 163 3.18 7.29 -4.52
N THR A 164 3.72 6.11 -4.20
CA THR A 164 4.22 5.14 -5.19
C THR A 164 3.12 4.70 -6.15
N LYS A 165 1.90 4.49 -5.66
CA LYS A 165 0.76 4.13 -6.50
C LYS A 165 0.35 5.27 -7.42
N MET A 166 0.20 6.49 -6.89
CA MET A 166 -0.12 7.65 -7.72
C MET A 166 0.93 7.84 -8.80
N HIS A 167 2.22 7.70 -8.47
CA HIS A 167 3.30 7.77 -9.45
C HIS A 167 3.21 6.69 -10.52
N PHE A 168 2.83 5.47 -10.14
CA PHE A 168 2.59 4.39 -11.10
C PHE A 168 1.45 4.74 -12.07
N GLU A 169 0.32 5.24 -11.56
CA GLU A 169 -0.83 5.66 -12.37
C GLU A 169 -0.45 6.82 -13.30
N GLU A 170 0.34 7.79 -12.83
CA GLU A 170 0.87 8.89 -13.62
C GLU A 170 1.79 8.40 -14.74
N LYS A 171 2.67 7.43 -14.45
CA LYS A 171 3.53 6.77 -15.45
C LYS A 171 2.70 6.07 -16.52
N VAL A 172 1.67 5.33 -16.12
CA VAL A 172 0.78 4.66 -17.08
C VAL A 172 0.11 5.69 -17.99
N ARG A 173 -0.43 6.78 -17.41
CA ARG A 173 -1.04 7.86 -18.19
C ARG A 173 -0.05 8.54 -19.13
N ALA A 174 1.14 8.90 -18.65
CA ALA A 174 2.19 9.52 -19.47
C ALA A 174 2.54 8.64 -20.69
N ARG A 175 2.66 7.32 -20.51
CA ARG A 175 2.92 6.37 -21.60
C ARG A 175 1.78 6.30 -22.60
N MET A 176 0.52 6.26 -22.13
CA MET A 176 -0.65 6.28 -23.00
C MET A 176 -0.73 7.57 -23.84
N GLU A 177 -0.22 8.67 -23.31
CA GLU A 177 -0.18 9.99 -23.95
C GLU A 177 1.12 10.24 -24.74
N GLY A 178 2.07 9.28 -24.79
CA GLY A 178 3.37 9.45 -25.46
C GLY A 178 4.28 10.49 -24.81
N LYS A 179 4.05 10.84 -23.54
CA LYS A 179 4.83 11.81 -22.76
C LYS A 179 6.00 11.12 -22.01
N PRO A 180 7.03 11.89 -21.62
CA PRO A 180 8.09 11.38 -20.76
C PRO A 180 7.55 10.81 -19.44
N ASP A 181 8.23 9.80 -18.88
CA ASP A 181 7.90 9.27 -17.56
C ASP A 181 8.06 10.41 -16.50
N PRO A 182 7.09 10.60 -15.58
CA PRO A 182 7.17 11.61 -14.53
C PRO A 182 8.33 11.33 -13.57
N VAL A 183 8.87 12.41 -12.99
CA VAL A 183 9.93 12.34 -11.97
C VAL A 183 9.44 11.50 -10.80
N SER A 184 10.26 10.56 -10.34
CA SER A 184 9.92 9.73 -9.18
C SER A 184 9.89 10.59 -7.91
N PRO A 185 8.79 10.59 -7.16
CA PRO A 185 8.72 11.31 -5.89
C PRO A 185 9.68 10.64 -4.88
N LEU A 186 10.24 11.44 -3.98
CA LEU A 186 11.01 10.92 -2.85
C LEU A 186 10.04 10.56 -1.72
N THR A 187 10.02 9.29 -1.31
CA THR A 187 9.24 8.81 -0.18
C THR A 187 10.13 8.43 1.01
N ALA A 188 9.54 8.23 2.18
CA ALA A 188 10.26 7.73 3.36
C ALA A 188 10.94 6.36 3.11
N ILE A 189 10.36 5.51 2.26
CA ILE A 189 10.99 4.24 1.87
C ILE A 189 12.19 4.48 0.95
N ASP A 190 12.09 5.44 0.03
CA ASP A 190 13.21 5.82 -0.85
C ASP A 190 14.37 6.42 -0.05
N GLU A 191 14.09 7.23 0.97
CA GLU A 191 15.11 7.77 1.88
C GLU A 191 15.85 6.64 2.61
N VAL A 192 15.13 5.63 3.12
CA VAL A 192 15.73 4.44 3.73
C VAL A 192 16.61 3.67 2.75
N THR A 193 16.12 3.40 1.54
CA THR A 193 16.91 2.64 0.54
C THR A 193 18.17 3.40 0.11
N ASN A 194 18.08 4.73 -0.04
CA ASN A 194 19.23 5.57 -0.35
C ASN A 194 20.24 5.63 0.80
N PHE A 195 19.77 5.77 2.05
CA PHE A 195 20.62 5.73 3.23
C PHE A 195 21.37 4.39 3.32
N CYS A 196 20.66 3.27 3.23
CA CYS A 196 21.28 1.95 3.32
C CYS A 196 22.23 1.66 2.15
N LYS A 197 21.99 2.25 0.97
CA LYS A 197 22.92 2.15 -0.16
C LYS A 197 24.20 2.96 0.06
N GLN A 198 24.16 4.04 0.83
CA GLN A 198 25.34 4.85 1.16
C GLN A 198 26.21 4.18 2.23
N GLU A 199 25.61 3.47 3.18
CA GLU A 199 26.33 2.71 4.21
C GLU A 199 27.16 1.53 3.65
N GLU A 200 26.80 1.06 2.44
CA GLU A 200 27.45 -0.07 1.74
C GLU A 200 28.61 0.34 0.82
N LYS A 201 28.84 1.64 0.64
CA LYS A 201 29.87 2.19 -0.25
C LYS A 201 31.10 2.65 0.53
#